data_AF-A0A6F8YCD4-F1
#
_entry.id   AF-A0A6F8YCD4-F1
#
_cell.length_a   1.000
_cell.length_b   1.000
_cell.length_c   1.000
_cell.angle_alpha   90.00
_cell.angle_beta   90.00
_cell.angle_gamma   90.00
#
_symmetry.space_group_name_H-M   'P 1'
#
loop_
_entity.id
_entity.type
_entity.pdbx_description
1 polymer ?
#
loop_
_entity_poly.entity_id
_entity_poly.type
_entity_poly.pdbx_seq_one_letter_code
_entity_poly.pdbx_strand_id
1 'polypeptide(L)'
;MLRVYLDQNKWIDLARAASGHPAGGRFSDALALARAGVASGTVSFPLDMYRYWETSKRGNDRSRNEVVDVMRELSQQHTMALPFGILDHEIDQALRSRFGRPAAPGSSRSSE
;
A
#
# COMPACT_ATOMS: atom_id res chain seq x y z
N MET A 1 -17.01 1.68 2.80
CA MET A 1 -15.76 2.14 2.16
C MET A 1 -14.99 0.94 1.64
N LEU A 2 -14.76 0.86 0.33
CA LEU A 2 -13.97 -0.18 -0.31
C LEU A 2 -12.47 0.14 -0.18
N ARG A 3 -11.66 -0.84 0.20
CA ARG A 3 -10.19 -0.69 0.23
C ARG A 3 -9.60 -1.36 -1.00
N VAL A 4 -8.94 -0.58 -1.85
CA VAL A 4 -8.35 -1.07 -3.09
C VAL A 4 -6.84 -0.96 -2.98
N TYR A 5 -6.16 -2.11 -2.96
CA TYR A 5 -4.71 -2.14 -2.98
C TYR A 5 -4.20 -2.07 -4.42
N LEU A 6 -3.27 -1.15 -4.69
CA LEU A 6 -2.69 -0.95 -6.01
C LEU A 6 -1.22 -1.39 -6.04
N ASP A 7 -0.86 -2.11 -7.10
CA ASP A 7 0.53 -2.41 -7.38
C ASP A 7 1.29 -1.17 -7.89
N GLN A 8 2.63 -1.18 -7.82
CA GLN A 8 3.46 -0.04 -8.23
C GLN A 8 3.26 0.35 -9.70
N ASN A 9 3.07 -0.62 -10.59
CA ASN A 9 2.81 -0.35 -12.00
C ASN A 9 1.46 0.35 -12.18
N LYS A 10 0.45 0.03 -11.36
CA LYS A 10 -0.83 0.77 -11.41
C LYS A 10 -0.67 2.21 -10.98
N TRP A 11 0.13 2.49 -9.96
CA TRP A 11 0.45 3.88 -9.58
C TRP A 11 1.14 4.64 -10.71
N ILE A 12 2.10 4.00 -11.40
CA ILE A 12 2.77 4.59 -12.57
C ILE A 12 1.79 4.83 -13.72
N ASP A 13 0.91 3.87 -13.99
CA ASP A 13 -0.10 3.96 -15.04
C ASP A 13 -1.10 5.10 -14.79
N LEU A 14 -1.54 5.28 -13.54
CA LEU A 14 -2.39 6.40 -13.12
C LEU A 14 -1.65 7.74 -13.16
N ALA A 15 -0.37 7.77 -12.76
CA ALA A 15 0.46 8.97 -12.87
C ALA A 15 0.64 9.42 -14.33
N ARG A 16 0.86 8.47 -15.25
CA ARG A 16 0.90 8.73 -16.69
C ARG A 16 -0.43 9.29 -17.22
N ALA A 17 -1.56 8.78 -16.72
CA ALA A 17 -2.86 9.31 -17.07
C ALA A 17 -3.03 10.75 -16.55
N ALA A 18 -2.59 11.02 -15.31
CA ALA A 18 -2.66 12.34 -14.70
C ALA A 18 -1.78 13.39 -15.42
N SER A 19 -0.60 12.99 -15.91
CA SER A 19 0.32 13.87 -16.65
C SER A 19 0.01 13.99 -18.16
N GLY A 20 -1.02 13.29 -18.65
CA GLY A 20 -1.40 13.31 -20.08
C GLY A 20 -0.44 12.53 -20.99
N HIS A 21 0.39 11.64 -20.43
CA HIS A 21 1.31 10.81 -21.19
C HIS A 21 0.52 9.84 -22.12
N PRO A 22 0.92 9.64 -23.39
CA PRO A 22 0.16 8.79 -24.33
C PRO A 22 -0.12 7.37 -23.83
N ALA A 23 0.87 6.74 -23.20
CA ALA A 23 0.72 5.41 -22.59
C ALA A 23 -0.26 5.36 -21.39
N GLY A 24 -0.61 6.53 -20.82
CA GLY A 24 -1.57 6.68 -19.73
C GLY A 24 -3.02 6.80 -20.19
N GLY A 25 -3.28 7.07 -21.48
CA GLY A 25 -4.62 7.37 -21.98
C GLY A 25 -5.66 6.27 -21.70
N ARG A 26 -5.25 5.00 -21.68
CA ARG A 26 -6.13 3.86 -21.33
C ARG A 26 -6.56 3.81 -19.86
N PHE A 27 -5.95 4.60 -18.99
CA PHE A 27 -6.22 4.64 -17.56
C PHE A 27 -6.93 5.92 -17.10
N SER A 28 -7.28 6.81 -18.03
CA SER A 28 -7.98 8.07 -17.75
C SER A 28 -9.31 7.86 -17.02
N ASP A 29 -10.12 6.90 -17.49
CA ASP A 29 -11.41 6.58 -16.86
C ASP A 29 -11.23 5.99 -15.46
N ALA A 30 -10.22 5.12 -15.29
CA ALA A 30 -9.89 4.55 -13.99
C ALA A 30 -9.42 5.63 -12.99
N LEU A 31 -8.62 6.61 -13.45
CA LEU A 31 -8.21 7.76 -12.64
C LEU A 31 -9.41 8.63 -12.27
N ALA A 32 -10.32 8.90 -13.21
CA ALA A 32 -11.53 9.68 -12.95
C ALA A 32 -12.44 9.00 -11.92
N LEU A 33 -12.66 7.69 -12.06
CA LEU A 33 -13.44 6.90 -11.11
C LEU A 33 -12.76 6.83 -9.73
N ALA A 34 -11.44 6.66 -9.68
CA ALA A 34 -10.68 6.67 -8.43
C ALA A 34 -10.84 8.01 -7.69
N ARG A 35 -10.69 9.13 -8.40
CA ARG A 35 -10.90 10.48 -7.85
C ARG A 35 -12.31 10.68 -7.31
N ALA A 36 -13.33 10.29 -8.07
CA ALA A 36 -14.72 10.39 -7.64
C ALA A 36 -15.01 9.50 -6.42
N GLY A 37 -14.48 8.28 -6.39
CA GLY A 37 -14.59 7.35 -5.26
C GLY A 37 -13.93 7.88 -3.98
N VAL A 38 -12.75 8.48 -4.10
CA VAL A 38 -12.04 9.13 -2.98
C VAL A 38 -12.80 10.37 -2.50
N ALA A 39 -13.22 11.25 -3.41
CA ALA A 39 -13.95 12.48 -3.07
C ALA A 39 -15.29 12.19 -2.38
N SER A 40 -15.95 11.09 -2.73
CA SER A 40 -17.20 10.64 -2.10
C SER A 40 -16.99 9.85 -0.80
N GLY A 41 -15.74 9.53 -0.42
CA GLY A 41 -15.44 8.68 0.74
C GLY A 41 -15.85 7.22 0.56
N THR A 42 -16.17 6.79 -0.66
CA THR A 42 -16.61 5.41 -0.94
C THR A 42 -15.45 4.45 -1.16
N VAL A 43 -14.28 4.97 -1.56
CA VAL A 43 -13.06 4.20 -1.86
C VAL A 43 -11.85 4.77 -1.12
N SER A 44 -10.95 3.90 -0.67
CA SER A 44 -9.65 4.24 -0.09
C SER A 44 -8.55 3.40 -0.75
N PHE A 45 -7.43 4.05 -1.10
CA PHE A 45 -6.25 3.44 -1.72
C PHE A 45 -5.06 3.48 -0.75
N PRO A 46 -5.00 2.57 0.24
CA PRO A 46 -3.97 2.63 1.27
C PRO A 46 -2.56 2.34 0.73
N LEU A 47 -1.56 3.05 1.26
CA LEU A 47 -0.15 2.86 0.91
C LEU A 47 0.53 1.84 1.82
N ASP A 48 1.53 1.12 1.30
CA ASP A 48 2.48 0.36 2.11
C ASP A 48 3.83 1.10 2.22
N MET A 49 4.53 0.89 3.34
CA MET A 49 5.82 1.53 3.63
C MET A 49 6.96 1.01 2.74
N TYR A 50 6.86 -0.22 2.23
CA TYR A 50 7.94 -0.87 1.47
C TYR A 50 8.17 -0.22 0.10
N ARG A 51 7.14 0.39 -0.48
CA ARG A 51 7.22 1.08 -1.79
C ARG A 51 7.93 2.44 -1.77
N TYR A 52 7.95 3.14 -0.63
CA TYR A 52 8.68 4.42 -0.50
C TYR A 52 10.20 4.21 -0.70
N TRP A 53 10.73 3.11 -0.16
CA TRP A 53 12.15 2.79 -0.28
C TRP A 53 12.55 2.46 -1.72
N GLU A 54 11.74 1.68 -2.43
CA GLU A 54 12.08 1.22 -3.79
C GLU A 54 11.97 2.34 -4.84
N THR A 55 11.07 3.30 -4.62
CA THR A 55 10.90 4.47 -5.48
C THR A 55 12.05 5.48 -5.32
N SER A 56 12.77 5.46 -4.19
CA SER A 56 13.91 6.36 -3.96
C SER A 56 15.13 6.08 -4.87
N LYS A 57 15.23 4.87 -5.46
CA LYS A 57 16.38 4.43 -6.27
C LYS A 57 16.29 4.69 -7.79
N ARG A 58 15.17 5.20 -8.31
CA ARG A 58 15.03 5.48 -9.76
C ARG A 58 15.63 6.84 -10.14
N GLY A 59 16.57 6.85 -11.08
CA GLY A 59 17.37 8.01 -11.48
C GLY A 59 16.69 9.11 -12.32
N ASN A 60 15.36 9.22 -12.31
CA ASN A 60 14.64 10.33 -12.98
C ASN A 60 13.62 10.97 -12.02
N ASP A 61 14.02 12.06 -11.39
CA ASP A 61 13.27 12.73 -10.33
C ASP A 61 11.89 13.22 -10.76
N ARG A 62 11.71 13.63 -12.02
CA ARG A 62 10.42 14.16 -12.51
C ARG A 62 9.34 13.08 -12.54
N SER A 63 9.64 11.93 -13.14
CA SER A 63 8.70 10.81 -13.21
C SER A 63 8.38 10.26 -11.82
N ARG A 64 9.31 10.35 -10.86
CA ARG A 64 9.07 9.97 -9.47
C ARG A 64 8.06 10.91 -8.80
N ASN A 65 8.22 12.22 -8.97
CA ASN A 65 7.35 13.19 -8.35
C ASN A 65 5.91 13.07 -8.84
N GLU A 66 5.70 12.83 -10.13
CA GLU A 66 4.36 12.58 -10.70
C GLU A 66 3.64 11.39 -10.04
N VAL A 67 4.37 10.31 -9.75
CA VAL A 67 3.81 9.14 -9.05
C VAL A 67 3.49 9.46 -7.60
N VAL A 68 4.39 10.15 -6.90
CA VAL A 68 4.20 10.55 -5.51
C VAL A 68 3.00 11.48 -5.36
N ASP A 69 2.80 12.40 -6.29
CA ASP A 69 1.66 13.32 -6.27
C ASP A 69 0.33 12.58 -6.39
N VAL A 70 0.22 11.62 -7.31
CA VAL A 70 -1.00 10.79 -7.45
C VAL A 70 -1.19 9.85 -6.25
N MET A 71 -0.12 9.27 -5.70
CA MET A 71 -0.19 8.48 -4.47
C MET A 71 -0.72 9.31 -3.31
N ARG A 72 -0.21 10.52 -3.11
CA ARG A 72 -0.66 11.43 -2.06
C ARG A 72 -2.12 11.84 -2.27
N GLU A 73 -2.48 12.18 -3.51
CA GLU A 73 -3.85 12.56 -3.90
C GLU A 73 -4.86 11.45 -3.58
N LEU A 74 -4.63 10.23 -4.06
CA LEU A 74 -5.63 9.15 -3.97
C LEU A 74 -5.63 8.42 -2.63
N SER A 75 -4.49 8.34 -1.94
CA SER A 75 -4.42 7.60 -0.67
C SER A 75 -5.08 8.32 0.50
N GLN A 76 -5.11 9.67 0.47
CA GLN A 76 -5.55 10.48 1.61
C GLN A 76 -4.78 10.12 2.90
N GLN A 77 -3.50 9.75 2.76
CA GLN A 77 -2.63 9.32 3.86
C GLN A 77 -3.10 8.06 4.61
N HIS A 78 -4.06 7.31 4.06
CA HIS A 78 -4.36 5.98 4.57
C HIS A 78 -3.18 5.04 4.29
N THR A 79 -2.76 4.31 5.32
CA THR A 79 -1.64 3.37 5.23
C THR A 79 -2.04 1.99 5.75
N MET A 80 -1.35 0.97 5.28
CA MET A 80 -1.43 -0.37 5.85
C MET A 80 -0.45 -0.51 7.01
N ALA A 81 -0.87 -1.26 8.04
CA ALA A 81 0.00 -1.61 9.15
C ALA A 81 1.20 -2.43 8.67
N LEU A 82 2.33 -2.26 9.35
CA LEU A 82 3.53 -3.04 9.06
C LEU A 82 3.32 -4.50 9.48
N PRO A 83 3.79 -5.46 8.68
CA PRO A 83 3.61 -6.89 8.97
C PRO A 83 4.26 -7.29 10.29
N PHE A 84 5.36 -6.66 10.70
CA PHE A 84 6.11 -7.06 11.90
C PHE A 84 5.30 -7.01 13.20
N GLY A 85 4.31 -6.12 13.32
CA GLY A 85 3.47 -6.06 14.53
C GLY A 85 2.34 -7.08 14.55
N ILE A 86 2.01 -7.67 13.40
CA ILE A 86 0.85 -8.55 13.21
C ILE A 86 1.29 -10.00 13.06
N LEU A 87 2.39 -10.23 12.33
CA LEU A 87 2.84 -11.55 11.91
C LEU A 87 3.16 -12.45 13.11
N ASP A 88 3.83 -11.91 14.14
CA ASP A 88 4.13 -12.67 15.36
C ASP A 88 2.85 -13.14 16.04
N HIS A 89 1.82 -12.27 16.11
CA HIS A 89 0.54 -12.61 16.71
C HIS A 89 -0.24 -13.63 15.88
N GLU A 90 -0.26 -13.48 14.55
CA GLU A 90 -0.93 -14.41 13.63
C GLU A 90 -0.28 -15.79 13.64
N ILE A 91 1.06 -15.85 13.68
CA ILE A 91 1.81 -17.11 13.83
C ILE A 91 1.48 -17.75 15.17
N ASP A 92 1.51 -17.00 16.26
CA ASP A 92 1.17 -17.49 17.60
C ASP A 92 -0.26 -18.05 17.66
N GLN A 93 -1.23 -17.34 17.10
CA GLN A 93 -2.62 -17.81 17.04
C GLN A 93 -2.75 -19.06 16.18
N ALA A 94 -2.10 -19.11 15.01
CA ALA A 94 -2.16 -20.26 14.12
C ALA A 94 -1.55 -21.52 14.77
N LEU A 95 -0.41 -21.37 15.45
CA LEU A 95 0.23 -22.45 16.20
C LEU A 95 -0.65 -22.94 17.36
N ARG A 96 -1.25 -22.02 18.14
CA ARG A 96 -2.18 -22.37 19.23
C ARG A 96 -3.43 -23.08 18.73
N SER A 97 -3.99 -22.62 17.61
CA SER A 97 -5.17 -23.24 17.00
C SER A 97 -4.88 -24.66 16.51
N ARG A 98 -3.70 -24.88 15.92
CA ARG A 98 -3.33 -26.16 15.32
C ARG A 98 -2.79 -27.20 16.30
N PHE A 99 -2.05 -26.77 17.32
CA PHE A 99 -1.33 -27.68 18.23
C PHE A 99 -1.76 -27.54 19.70
N GLY A 100 -2.67 -26.62 20.02
CA GLY A 100 -3.03 -26.29 21.40
C GLY A 100 -2.04 -25.33 22.07
N ARG A 101 -2.27 -25.03 23.34
CA ARG A 101 -1.37 -24.14 24.11
C ARG A 101 -0.06 -24.89 24.41
N PRO A 102 1.13 -24.28 24.18
CA PRO A 102 2.39 -24.88 24.59
C PRO A 102 2.36 -25.21 26.09
N ALA A 103 2.84 -26.38 26.48
CA ALA A 103 2.85 -26.84 27.87
C ALA A 103 3.74 -25.98 28.79
N ALA A 104 4.61 -25.13 28.22
CA ALA A 104 5.40 -24.15 28.94
C ALA A 104 5.45 -22.83 28.14
N PRO A 105 5.38 -21.66 28.79
CA PRO A 105 5.67 -20.39 28.12
C PRO A 105 7.12 -20.42 27.65
N GLY A 106 7.35 -20.34 26.34
CA GLY A 106 8.68 -20.13 25.79
C GLY A 106 9.24 -18.85 26.41
N SER A 107 10.39 -18.95 27.07
CA SER A 107 11.09 -17.83 27.69
C SER A 107 11.11 -16.64 26.73
N SER A 108 10.56 -15.51 27.19
CA SER A 108 10.71 -14.20 26.56
C SER A 108 12.14 -14.03 26.06
N ARG A 109 12.33 -13.89 24.75
CA ARG A 109 13.60 -13.40 24.24
C ARG A 109 13.76 -11.97 24.73
N SER A 110 14.74 -11.79 25.60
CA SER A 110 15.20 -10.53 26.13
C SER A 110 15.45 -9.53 25.01
N SER A 111 15.04 -8.28 25.27
CA SER A 111 15.49 -7.09 24.56
C SER A 111 17.01 -7.00 24.60
N GLU A 112 17.64 -6.79 23.44
CA GLU A 112 18.92 -6.10 23.26
C GLU A 112 18.88 -5.34 21.92
#